data_AF-A0A7Y5TLJ1-F1
#
_entry.id   AF-A0A7Y5TLJ1-F1
#
_cell.length_a   1.000
_cell.length_b   1.000
_cell.length_c   1.000
_cell.angle_alpha   90.00
_cell.angle_beta   90.00
_cell.angle_gamma   90.00
#
_symmetry.space_group_name_H-M   'P 1'
#
loop_
_entity.id
_entity.type
_entity.pdbx_description
1 polymer ?
#
loop_
_entity_poly.entity_id
_entity_poly.type
_entity_poly.pdbx_seq_one_letter_code
_entity_poly.pdbx_strand_id
1 'polypeptide(L)'
;MLVGQAPGKVEISSRTPFAGRAGKTLFRWFAEAGLSEEEARDRIYISAMTRCFPGAHPSGRGDRVPTRDELELCGSWLDDELKLIRPALIIPVGKLAIGRFMGDAPLAEVVGREHAVEHVGGKSVLVPLPHPSGASSWIHAPGHRALVSKALELIGRRMRGLAAAALFLALAPAALHAQSRTDRWLGADKVKHFFTTALIQSFTYSVAQVTTRAPRSSLLLSASVASAAVGIGKEMHDRGSYGLFSVRDLAWDAAGAGAASVMLLHTRH
;
A
#
# COMPACT_ATOMS: atom_id res chain seq x y z
N MET A 1 -0.57 -8.13 3.29
CA MET A 1 0.35 -9.29 3.22
C MET A 1 -0.45 -10.55 3.46
N LEU A 2 -0.25 -11.59 2.65
CA LEU A 2 -0.83 -12.92 2.84
C LEU A 2 0.26 -13.88 3.29
N VAL A 3 -0.03 -14.72 4.28
CA VAL A 3 0.93 -15.69 4.84
C VAL A 3 0.36 -17.09 4.74
N GLY A 4 0.94 -17.91 3.88
CA GLY A 4 0.64 -19.34 3.77
C GLY A 4 1.54 -20.23 4.63
N GLN A 5 1.40 -21.55 4.47
CA GLN A 5 2.22 -22.53 5.18
C GLN A 5 3.60 -22.71 4.52
N ALA A 6 3.64 -23.20 3.29
CA ALA A 6 4.86 -23.54 2.56
C ALA A 6 4.58 -23.54 1.06
N PRO A 7 5.59 -23.35 0.19
CA PRO A 7 5.42 -23.59 -1.23
C PRO A 7 5.16 -25.07 -1.51
N GLY A 8 4.24 -25.37 -2.43
CA GLY A 8 4.00 -26.73 -2.94
C GLY A 8 4.91 -27.05 -4.13
N LYS A 9 4.78 -28.28 -4.66
CA LYS A 9 5.59 -28.75 -5.80
C LYS A 9 5.46 -27.87 -7.05
N VAL A 10 4.24 -27.37 -7.32
CA VAL A 10 3.96 -26.52 -8.49
C VAL A 10 4.55 -25.13 -8.29
N GLU A 11 4.48 -24.60 -7.08
CA GLU A 11 5.02 -23.30 -6.70
C GLU A 11 6.55 -23.27 -6.86
N ILE A 12 7.25 -24.36 -6.52
CA ILE A 12 8.71 -24.46 -6.74
C ILE A 12 9.06 -24.42 -8.23
N SER A 13 8.33 -25.16 -9.07
CA SER A 13 8.63 -25.20 -10.51
C SER A 13 8.24 -23.91 -11.24
N SER A 14 7.10 -23.32 -10.87
CA SER A 14 6.57 -22.11 -11.51
C SER A 14 7.12 -20.81 -10.90
N ARG A 15 7.79 -20.89 -9.75
CA ARG A 15 8.24 -19.75 -8.93
C ARG A 15 7.11 -18.76 -8.60
N THR A 16 5.87 -19.25 -8.62
CA THR A 16 4.68 -18.44 -8.41
C THR A 16 3.97 -18.93 -7.14
N PRO A 17 3.86 -18.09 -6.09
CA PRO A 17 3.11 -18.45 -4.89
C PRO A 17 1.65 -18.76 -5.21
N PHE A 18 1.10 -19.79 -4.56
CA PHE A 18 -0.28 -20.25 -4.78
C PHE A 18 -0.58 -20.51 -6.27
N ALA A 19 0.30 -21.21 -6.98
CA ALA A 19 0.08 -21.63 -8.37
C ALA A 19 -0.70 -22.97 -8.47
N GLY A 20 -0.73 -23.76 -7.40
CA GLY A 20 -1.41 -25.04 -7.33
C GLY A 20 -2.92 -24.95 -7.15
N ARG A 21 -3.56 -26.11 -6.90
CA ARG A 21 -5.02 -26.24 -6.71
C ARG A 21 -5.56 -25.40 -5.56
N ALA A 22 -4.80 -25.32 -4.47
CA ALA A 22 -5.14 -24.50 -3.31
C ALA A 22 -5.19 -23.01 -3.69
N GLY A 23 -4.24 -22.55 -4.48
CA GLY A 23 -4.20 -21.20 -5.03
C GLY A 23 -5.38 -20.87 -5.93
N LYS A 24 -5.72 -21.76 -6.87
CA LYS A 24 -6.92 -21.58 -7.71
C LYS A 24 -8.20 -21.38 -6.90
N THR A 25 -8.33 -22.09 -5.78
CA THR A 25 -9.48 -21.92 -4.87
C THR A 25 -9.42 -20.59 -4.11
N LEU A 26 -8.23 -20.22 -3.62
CA LEU A 26 -8.02 -18.94 -2.93
C LEU A 26 -8.34 -17.74 -3.83
N PHE A 27 -7.85 -17.73 -5.07
CA PHE A 27 -8.10 -16.63 -6.00
C PHE A 27 -9.55 -16.60 -6.49
N ARG A 28 -10.23 -17.75 -6.59
CA ARG A 28 -11.69 -17.77 -6.80
C ARG A 28 -12.43 -17.11 -5.64
N TRP A 29 -12.04 -17.38 -4.39
CA TRP A 29 -12.62 -16.71 -3.23
C TRP A 29 -12.37 -15.19 -3.23
N PHE A 30 -11.17 -14.75 -3.61
CA PHE A 30 -10.90 -13.33 -3.78
C PHE A 30 -11.74 -12.71 -4.90
N ALA A 31 -11.94 -13.41 -6.02
CA ALA A 31 -12.80 -12.95 -7.10
C ALA A 31 -14.26 -12.79 -6.65
N GLU A 32 -14.78 -13.72 -5.85
CA GLU A 32 -16.12 -13.60 -5.21
C GLU A 32 -16.21 -12.36 -4.30
N ALA A 33 -15.09 -11.89 -3.75
CA ALA A 33 -14.98 -10.67 -2.95
C ALA A 33 -14.75 -9.39 -3.77
N GLY A 34 -14.71 -9.49 -5.10
CA GLY A 34 -14.45 -8.39 -6.02
C GLY A 34 -12.96 -8.04 -6.16
N LEU A 35 -12.05 -9.00 -5.96
CA LEU A 35 -10.62 -8.83 -6.18
C LEU A 35 -10.13 -9.89 -7.17
N SER A 36 -9.82 -9.49 -8.40
CA SER A 36 -9.32 -10.41 -9.43
C SER A 36 -7.98 -11.03 -9.02
N GLU A 37 -7.60 -12.16 -9.63
CA GLU A 37 -6.31 -12.79 -9.36
C GLU A 37 -5.13 -11.84 -9.68
N GLU A 38 -5.23 -11.10 -10.79
CA GLU A 38 -4.22 -10.11 -11.19
C GLU A 38 -4.06 -9.01 -10.14
N GLU A 39 -5.17 -8.39 -9.73
CA GLU A 39 -5.14 -7.34 -8.69
C GLU A 39 -4.66 -7.89 -7.34
N ALA A 40 -5.04 -9.11 -6.98
CA ALA A 40 -4.58 -9.74 -5.75
C ALA A 40 -3.06 -9.95 -5.78
N ARG A 41 -2.51 -10.43 -6.90
CA ARG A 41 -1.06 -10.65 -7.06
C ARG A 41 -0.26 -9.36 -7.10
N ASP A 42 -0.82 -8.31 -7.68
CA ASP A 42 -0.19 -6.97 -7.73
C ASP A 42 -0.19 -6.30 -6.34
N ARG A 43 -1.32 -6.37 -5.62
CA ARG A 43 -1.55 -5.57 -4.41
C ARG A 43 -1.23 -6.30 -3.11
N ILE A 44 -1.13 -7.63 -3.13
CA ILE A 44 -0.89 -8.44 -1.93
C ILE A 44 0.49 -9.07 -2.03
N TYR A 45 1.39 -8.66 -1.15
CA TYR A 45 2.63 -9.40 -0.93
C TYR A 45 2.31 -10.78 -0.32
N ILE A 46 2.67 -11.85 -1.03
CA ILE A 46 2.41 -13.24 -0.63
C ILE A 46 3.70 -13.87 -0.08
N SER A 47 3.60 -14.37 1.15
CA SER A 47 4.67 -15.04 1.88
C SER A 47 4.20 -16.39 2.44
N ALA A 48 5.11 -17.11 3.08
CA ALA A 48 4.85 -18.39 3.72
C ALA A 48 5.72 -18.57 4.98
N MET A 49 5.26 -19.44 5.89
CA MET A 49 6.00 -19.82 7.09
C MET A 49 7.34 -20.49 6.78
N THR A 50 7.43 -21.24 5.67
CA THR A 50 8.69 -21.79 5.16
C THR A 50 8.93 -21.40 3.70
N ARG A 51 10.21 -21.39 3.28
CA ARG A 51 10.63 -21.06 1.90
C ARG A 51 10.87 -22.26 1.01
N CYS A 52 10.92 -23.45 1.61
CA CYS A 52 11.18 -24.70 0.91
C CYS A 52 9.93 -25.56 0.90
N PHE A 53 9.80 -26.37 -0.16
CA PHE A 53 8.78 -27.39 -0.24
C PHE A 53 9.08 -28.47 0.81
N PRO A 54 8.18 -28.73 1.77
CA PRO A 54 8.45 -29.70 2.83
C PRO A 54 8.47 -31.14 2.28
N GLY A 55 7.80 -31.41 1.16
CA GLY A 55 7.69 -32.76 0.60
C GLY A 55 6.24 -33.24 0.58
N ALA A 56 6.03 -34.34 -0.13
CA ALA A 56 4.72 -34.96 -0.23
C ALA A 56 4.30 -35.54 1.13
N HIS A 57 3.00 -35.49 1.43
CA HIS A 57 2.45 -36.17 2.58
C HIS A 57 2.55 -37.70 2.41
N PRO A 58 2.88 -38.48 3.45
CA PRO A 58 3.02 -39.95 3.34
C PRO A 58 1.78 -40.68 2.81
N SER A 59 0.59 -40.11 3.00
CA SER A 59 -0.66 -40.64 2.44
C SER A 59 -0.81 -40.45 0.92
N GLY A 60 0.13 -39.77 0.26
CA GLY A 60 0.06 -39.36 -1.15
C GLY A 60 -0.92 -38.23 -1.43
N ARG A 61 -1.62 -37.71 -0.41
CA ARG A 61 -2.62 -36.64 -0.55
C ARG A 61 -2.05 -35.30 -0.10
N GLY A 62 -1.53 -34.55 -1.06
CA GLY A 62 -1.02 -33.20 -0.84
C GLY A 62 0.36 -33.18 -0.19
N ASP A 63 0.68 -32.04 0.41
CA ASP A 63 2.01 -31.75 0.95
C ASP A 63 1.99 -31.92 2.47
N ARG A 64 3.11 -32.38 3.05
CA ARG A 64 3.20 -32.51 4.50
C ARG A 64 3.25 -31.13 5.17
N VAL A 65 2.95 -31.10 6.47
CA VAL A 65 3.21 -29.92 7.29
C VAL A 65 4.72 -29.80 7.54
N PRO A 66 5.32 -28.60 7.42
CA PRO A 66 6.68 -28.37 7.87
C PRO A 66 6.87 -28.79 9.32
N THR A 67 8.04 -29.33 9.64
CA THR A 67 8.39 -29.68 11.03
C THR A 67 8.68 -28.40 11.83
N ARG A 68 8.77 -28.55 13.14
CA ARG A 68 9.16 -27.44 14.02
C ARG A 68 10.55 -26.89 13.65
N ASP A 69 11.51 -27.76 13.41
CA ASP A 69 12.88 -27.36 13.04
C ASP A 69 12.89 -26.58 11.71
N GLU A 70 12.09 -26.98 10.73
CA GLU A 70 11.96 -26.25 9.46
C GLU A 70 11.34 -24.86 9.64
N LEU A 71 10.37 -24.74 10.56
CA LEU A 71 9.76 -23.46 10.89
C LEU A 71 10.74 -22.55 11.64
N GLU A 72 11.52 -23.10 12.57
CA GLU A 72 12.55 -22.36 13.29
C GLU A 72 13.65 -21.86 12.34
N LEU A 73 14.13 -22.71 11.43
CA LEU A 73 15.12 -22.36 10.41
C LEU A 73 14.64 -21.27 9.45
N CYS A 74 13.35 -21.29 9.08
CA CYS A 74 12.78 -20.32 8.15
C CYS A 74 12.20 -19.07 8.84
N GLY A 75 12.05 -19.07 10.17
CA GLY A 75 11.25 -18.09 10.90
C GLY A 75 11.73 -16.65 10.72
N SER A 76 13.06 -16.45 10.68
CA SER A 76 13.66 -15.12 10.52
C SER A 76 13.24 -14.42 9.22
N TRP A 77 13.02 -15.17 8.13
CA TRP A 77 12.59 -14.60 6.86
C TRP A 77 11.24 -13.90 6.95
N LEU A 78 10.27 -14.53 7.61
CA LEU A 78 8.96 -13.91 7.80
C LEU A 78 9.06 -12.70 8.73
N ASP A 79 9.87 -12.79 9.78
CA ASP A 79 10.09 -11.68 10.70
C ASP A 79 10.72 -10.46 10.01
N ASP A 80 11.68 -10.67 9.11
CA ASP A 80 12.33 -9.59 8.36
C ASP A 80 11.40 -8.99 7.30
N GLU A 81 10.59 -9.81 6.63
CA GLU A 81 9.52 -9.31 5.75
C GLU A 81 8.50 -8.46 6.50
N LEU A 82 8.09 -8.90 7.70
CA LEU A 82 7.17 -8.14 8.53
C LEU A 82 7.76 -6.79 8.95
N LYS A 83 9.04 -6.75 9.32
CA LYS A 83 9.75 -5.50 9.66
C LYS A 83 9.89 -4.56 8.46
N LEU A 84 10.14 -5.10 7.27
CA LEU A 84 10.35 -4.32 6.07
C LEU A 84 9.02 -3.77 5.52
N ILE A 85 8.02 -4.64 5.40
CA ILE A 85 6.74 -4.32 4.75
C ILE A 85 5.82 -3.54 5.71
N ARG A 86 5.88 -3.83 7.02
CA ARG A 86 4.99 -3.26 8.05
C ARG A 86 3.52 -3.27 7.60
N PRO A 87 2.96 -4.46 7.27
CA PRO A 87 1.68 -4.55 6.59
C PRO A 87 0.53 -4.04 7.47
N ALA A 88 -0.32 -3.17 6.94
CA ALA A 88 -1.53 -2.75 7.66
C ALA A 88 -2.55 -3.90 7.84
N LEU A 89 -2.57 -4.84 6.89
CA LEU A 89 -3.42 -6.03 6.86
C LEU A 89 -2.57 -7.29 6.64
N ILE A 90 -2.75 -8.28 7.51
CA ILE A 90 -2.18 -9.63 7.39
C ILE A 90 -3.33 -10.63 7.19
N ILE A 91 -3.21 -11.50 6.18
CA ILE A 91 -4.17 -12.55 5.84
C ILE A 91 -3.48 -13.90 6.04
N PRO A 92 -3.51 -14.49 7.26
CA PRO A 92 -2.94 -15.81 7.49
C PRO A 92 -3.87 -16.89 6.94
N VAL A 93 -3.32 -17.82 6.17
CA VAL A 93 -4.08 -18.87 5.49
C VAL A 93 -3.72 -20.24 6.05
N GLY A 94 -4.68 -20.86 6.73
CA GLY A 94 -4.53 -22.18 7.36
C GLY A 94 -3.99 -22.13 8.78
N LYS A 95 -4.15 -23.26 9.50
CA LYS A 95 -3.89 -23.35 10.95
C LYS A 95 -2.46 -22.93 11.33
N LEU A 96 -1.46 -23.30 10.54
CA LEU A 96 -0.06 -23.00 10.86
C LEU A 96 0.23 -21.49 10.81
N ALA A 97 -0.20 -20.82 9.74
CA ALA A 97 -0.03 -19.37 9.60
C ALA A 97 -0.87 -18.60 10.63
N ILE A 98 -2.09 -19.07 10.93
CA ILE A 98 -2.92 -18.48 11.99
C ILE A 98 -2.24 -18.61 13.35
N GLY A 99 -1.70 -19.79 13.64
CA GLY A 99 -1.02 -20.07 14.90
C GLY A 99 0.20 -19.20 15.15
N ARG A 100 0.91 -18.77 14.10
CA ARG A 100 2.03 -17.82 14.21
C ARG A 100 1.64 -16.50 14.86
N PHE A 101 0.39 -16.05 14.70
CA PHE A 101 -0.10 -14.77 15.18
C PHE A 101 -1.08 -14.88 16.35
N MET A 102 -1.78 -16.01 16.47
CA MET A 102 -2.90 -16.18 17.42
C MET A 102 -2.77 -17.39 18.35
N GLY A 103 -1.67 -18.15 18.27
CA GLY A 103 -1.54 -19.42 19.00
C GLY A 103 -2.58 -20.46 18.56
N ASP A 104 -2.97 -21.36 19.45
CA ASP A 104 -3.83 -22.50 19.10
C ASP A 104 -5.33 -22.18 19.04
N ALA A 105 -5.69 -20.94 18.67
CA ALA A 105 -7.08 -20.50 18.59
C ALA A 105 -7.90 -21.35 17.58
N PRO A 106 -9.12 -21.80 17.95
CA PRO A 106 -9.98 -22.56 17.05
C PRO A 106 -10.36 -21.77 15.79
N LEU A 107 -10.31 -22.42 14.62
CA LEU A 107 -10.64 -21.75 13.34
C LEU A 107 -12.04 -21.12 13.33
N ALA A 108 -13.03 -21.79 13.95
CA ALA A 108 -14.40 -21.29 14.05
C ALA A 108 -14.53 -20.02 14.90
N GLU A 109 -13.55 -19.74 15.77
CA GLU A 109 -13.53 -18.53 16.59
C GLU A 109 -12.77 -17.37 15.93
N VAL A 110 -11.85 -17.66 15.01
CA VAL A 110 -11.00 -16.61 14.43
C VAL A 110 -11.40 -16.22 13.01
N VAL A 111 -11.90 -17.16 12.21
CA VAL A 111 -12.32 -16.91 10.82
C VAL A 111 -13.62 -16.10 10.82
N GLY A 112 -13.71 -15.11 9.93
CA GLY A 112 -14.88 -14.21 9.83
C GLY A 112 -14.86 -13.04 10.82
N ARG A 113 -13.70 -12.78 11.44
CA ARG A 113 -13.46 -11.69 12.39
C ARG A 113 -12.15 -10.98 12.06
N GLU A 114 -12.04 -9.74 12.50
CA GLU A 114 -10.79 -8.97 12.47
C GLU A 114 -10.15 -9.02 13.85
N HIS A 115 -8.83 -9.09 13.88
CA HIS A 115 -8.07 -9.12 15.13
C HIS A 115 -6.93 -8.11 15.07
N ALA A 116 -6.75 -7.32 16.13
CA ALA A 116 -5.55 -6.52 16.26
C ALA A 116 -4.41 -7.42 16.73
N VAL A 117 -3.26 -7.36 16.06
CA VAL A 117 -2.08 -8.15 16.42
C VAL A 117 -0.85 -7.25 16.50
N GLU A 118 -0.01 -7.51 17.49
CA GLU A 118 1.35 -6.97 17.57
C GLU A 118 2.34 -8.04 17.13
N HIS A 119 3.29 -7.66 16.28
CA HIS A 119 4.34 -8.52 15.77
C HIS A 119 5.64 -7.72 15.65
N VAL A 120 6.74 -8.38 15.25
CA VAL A 120 8.08 -7.78 15.15
C VAL A 120 8.18 -6.55 14.21
N GLY A 121 7.18 -6.34 13.34
CA GLY A 121 7.11 -5.22 12.41
C GLY A 121 6.12 -4.13 12.84
N GLY A 122 5.49 -4.24 14.01
CA GLY A 122 4.53 -3.28 14.54
C GLY A 122 3.14 -3.87 14.76
N LYS A 123 2.11 -3.06 14.47
CA LYS A 123 0.70 -3.42 14.65
C LYS A 123 0.02 -3.63 13.31
N SER A 124 -0.78 -4.68 13.20
CA SER A 124 -1.58 -4.99 12.02
C SER A 124 -3.00 -5.39 12.39
N VAL A 125 -3.89 -5.28 11.41
CA VAL A 125 -5.16 -6.01 11.43
C VAL A 125 -4.93 -7.38 10.80
N LEU A 126 -5.43 -8.43 11.45
CA LEU A 126 -5.37 -9.81 11.00
C LEU A 126 -6.77 -10.27 10.57
N VAL A 127 -6.90 -10.84 9.36
CA VAL A 127 -8.15 -11.47 8.90
C VAL A 127 -7.86 -12.90 8.45
N PRO A 128 -8.09 -13.90 9.34
CA PRO A 128 -7.79 -15.30 9.06
C PRO A 128 -8.65 -15.93 7.98
N LEU A 129 -8.03 -16.76 7.15
CA LEU A 129 -8.70 -17.68 6.23
C LEU A 129 -8.32 -19.13 6.54
N PRO A 130 -9.25 -20.10 6.43
CA PRO A 130 -8.89 -21.50 6.48
C PRO A 130 -8.04 -21.87 5.26
N HIS A 131 -7.35 -23.01 5.33
CA HIS A 131 -6.58 -23.47 4.18
C HIS A 131 -7.54 -23.80 3.01
N PRO A 132 -7.30 -23.29 1.78
CA PRO A 132 -8.20 -23.44 0.62
C PRO A 132 -8.14 -24.83 -0.05
N SER A 133 -7.80 -25.87 0.72
CA SER A 133 -7.72 -27.24 0.20
C SER A 133 -9.09 -27.90 0.27
N GLY A 134 -9.50 -28.55 -0.83
CA GLY A 134 -10.68 -29.41 -0.85
C GLY A 134 -10.58 -30.66 0.04
N ALA A 135 -9.40 -30.95 0.60
CA ALA A 135 -9.24 -32.00 1.61
C ALA A 135 -9.64 -31.53 3.02
N SER A 136 -9.85 -30.23 3.23
CA SER A 136 -10.25 -29.69 4.52
C SER A 136 -11.73 -29.95 4.77
N SER A 137 -12.05 -30.87 5.69
CA SER A 137 -13.41 -31.12 6.15
C SER A 137 -14.02 -29.90 6.84
N TRP A 138 -13.20 -28.99 7.36
CA TRP A 138 -13.66 -27.80 8.09
C TRP A 138 -14.56 -26.92 7.23
N ILE A 139 -14.25 -26.70 5.95
CA ILE A 139 -15.05 -25.83 5.07
C ILE A 139 -16.45 -26.42 4.82
N HIS A 140 -16.60 -27.73 4.94
CA HIS A 140 -17.85 -28.44 4.69
C HIS A 140 -18.75 -28.56 5.93
N ALA A 141 -18.24 -28.21 7.12
CA ALA A 141 -19.05 -28.19 8.31
C ALA A 141 -20.12 -27.05 8.27
N PRO A 142 -21.28 -27.25 8.90
CA PRO A 142 -22.38 -26.27 8.87
C PRO A 142 -21.93 -24.87 9.32
N GLY A 143 -22.34 -23.83 8.59
CA GLY A 143 -22.03 -22.43 8.92
C GLY A 143 -20.61 -21.95 8.60
N HIS A 144 -19.63 -22.84 8.38
CA HIS A 144 -18.24 -22.42 8.15
C HIS A 144 -18.03 -21.69 6.81
N ARG A 145 -18.81 -22.02 5.77
CA ARG A 145 -18.80 -21.23 4.52
C ARG A 145 -19.21 -19.77 4.73
N ALA A 146 -20.15 -19.51 5.64
CA ALA A 146 -20.55 -18.15 5.98
C ALA A 146 -19.42 -17.39 6.70
N LEU A 147 -18.63 -18.08 7.53
CA LEU A 147 -17.43 -17.48 8.16
C LEU A 147 -16.38 -17.10 7.11
N VAL A 148 -16.15 -17.95 6.11
CA VAL A 148 -15.23 -17.65 4.98
C VAL A 148 -15.74 -16.45 4.18
N SER A 149 -17.02 -16.44 3.80
CA SER A 149 -17.64 -15.31 3.10
C SER A 149 -17.50 -14.00 3.88
N LYS A 150 -17.77 -14.03 5.18
CA LYS A 150 -17.57 -12.87 6.07
C LYS A 150 -16.11 -12.42 6.13
N ALA A 151 -15.15 -13.35 6.19
CA ALA A 151 -13.72 -13.01 6.16
C ALA A 151 -13.32 -12.33 4.85
N LEU A 152 -13.84 -12.81 3.72
CA LEU A 152 -13.61 -12.23 2.40
C LEU A 152 -14.19 -10.82 2.27
N GLU A 153 -15.40 -10.59 2.81
CA GLU A 153 -15.99 -9.25 2.88
C GLU A 153 -15.14 -8.27 3.69
N LEU A 154 -14.60 -8.72 4.83
CA LEU A 154 -13.70 -7.92 5.67
C LEU A 154 -12.40 -7.59 4.93
N ILE A 155 -11.79 -8.57 4.26
CA ILE A 155 -10.60 -8.36 3.43
C ILE A 155 -10.89 -7.32 2.33
N GLY A 156 -11.97 -7.50 1.57
CA GLY A 156 -12.35 -6.56 0.51
C GLY A 156 -12.60 -5.14 1.04
N ARG A 157 -13.27 -5.01 2.18
CA ARG A 157 -13.48 -3.72 2.86
C ARG A 157 -12.17 -3.05 3.26
N ARG A 158 -11.24 -3.80 3.86
CA ARG A 158 -9.93 -3.28 4.28
C ARG A 158 -9.06 -2.90 3.08
N MET A 159 -9.05 -3.72 2.02
CA MET A 159 -8.33 -3.41 0.78
C MET A 159 -8.85 -2.14 0.10
N ARG A 160 -10.17 -1.92 0.09
CA ARG A 160 -10.77 -0.66 -0.41
C ARG A 160 -10.45 0.53 0.50
N GLY A 161 -10.53 0.35 1.81
CA GLY A 161 -10.17 1.38 2.79
C GLY A 161 -8.71 1.81 2.70
N LEU A 162 -7.79 0.85 2.52
CA LEU A 162 -6.36 1.13 2.32
C LEU A 162 -6.10 1.82 0.97
N ALA A 163 -6.81 1.45 -0.09
CA ALA A 163 -6.72 2.17 -1.37
C ALA A 163 -7.21 3.61 -1.25
N ALA A 164 -8.35 3.82 -0.59
CA ALA A 164 -8.89 5.15 -0.35
C ALA A 164 -7.96 5.98 0.53
N ALA A 165 -7.37 5.39 1.57
CA ALA A 165 -6.38 6.05 2.42
C ALA A 165 -5.10 6.39 1.64
N ALA A 166 -4.57 5.47 0.83
CA ALA A 166 -3.40 5.71 -0.01
C ALA A 166 -3.66 6.78 -1.08
N LEU A 167 -4.83 6.75 -1.72
CA LEU A 167 -5.27 7.78 -2.66
C LEU A 167 -5.46 9.12 -1.95
N PHE A 168 -6.06 9.12 -0.76
CA PHE A 168 -6.16 10.32 0.07
C PHE A 168 -4.79 10.84 0.48
N LEU A 169 -3.82 9.99 0.80
CA LEU A 169 -2.43 10.39 1.10
C LEU A 169 -1.67 10.89 -0.15
N ALA A 170 -1.96 10.34 -1.32
CA ALA A 170 -1.35 10.73 -2.59
C ALA A 170 -1.94 12.03 -3.17
N LEU A 171 -3.25 12.24 -2.95
CA LEU A 171 -3.98 13.45 -3.33
C LEU A 171 -4.05 14.48 -2.18
N ALA A 172 -3.65 14.09 -0.97
CA ALA A 172 -3.55 15.01 0.13
C ALA A 172 -2.53 16.08 -0.26
N PRO A 173 -2.81 17.35 0.07
CA PRO A 173 -1.77 18.37 0.02
C PRO A 173 -0.54 17.83 0.77
N ALA A 174 0.65 18.12 0.24
CA ALA A 174 1.94 17.54 0.65
C ALA A 174 2.26 17.59 2.17
N ALA A 175 1.43 18.28 2.96
CA ALA A 175 1.36 18.28 4.42
C ALA A 175 1.45 16.89 5.09
N LEU A 176 0.94 15.81 4.48
CA LEU A 176 1.06 14.46 5.07
C LEU A 176 2.45 13.79 4.90
N HIS A 177 3.36 14.39 4.11
CA HIS A 177 4.74 13.94 3.94
C HIS A 177 5.73 14.72 4.83
N ALA A 178 5.46 14.83 6.13
CA ALA A 178 6.50 15.14 7.12
C ALA A 178 7.17 13.81 7.55
N GLN A 179 8.48 13.59 7.56
CA GLN A 179 9.62 14.50 7.58
C GLN A 179 10.91 13.69 7.28
N SER A 180 11.67 14.05 6.25
CA SER A 180 13.10 13.70 6.19
C SER A 180 13.84 14.75 7.02
N ARG A 181 14.56 14.31 8.05
CA ARG A 181 15.23 15.13 9.09
C ARG A 181 16.36 16.05 8.61
N THR A 182 16.48 16.32 7.32
CA THR A 182 17.40 17.33 6.77
C THR A 182 16.69 18.09 5.67
N ASP A 183 16.16 19.27 5.98
CA ASP A 183 15.86 20.25 4.95
C ASP A 183 17.20 20.70 4.34
N ARG A 184 17.43 20.41 3.06
CA ARG A 184 18.68 20.73 2.33
C ARG A 184 18.33 21.68 1.20
N TRP A 185 19.20 22.66 0.96
CA TRP A 185 19.04 23.63 -0.14
C TRP A 185 18.93 22.99 -1.54
N LEU A 186 19.42 21.76 -1.73
CA LEU A 186 19.44 21.02 -2.99
C LEU A 186 18.75 19.65 -2.87
N GLY A 187 17.71 19.55 -2.04
CA GLY A 187 16.93 18.33 -1.90
C GLY A 187 15.99 18.07 -3.09
N ALA A 188 15.56 16.83 -3.24
CA ALA A 188 14.56 16.45 -4.25
C ALA A 188 13.18 17.11 -4.00
N ASP A 189 12.92 17.56 -2.78
CA ASP A 189 11.78 18.41 -2.41
C ASP A 189 11.85 19.77 -3.11
N LYS A 190 13.02 20.41 -3.16
CA LYS A 190 13.21 21.74 -3.77
C LYS A 190 12.94 21.74 -5.26
N VAL A 191 13.34 20.68 -5.94
CA VAL A 191 13.04 20.45 -7.35
C VAL A 191 11.53 20.38 -7.57
N LYS A 192 10.78 19.74 -6.67
CA LYS A 192 9.31 19.71 -6.75
C LYS A 192 8.71 21.10 -6.59
N HIS A 193 9.14 21.88 -5.59
CA HIS A 193 8.68 23.26 -5.38
C HIS A 193 8.90 24.13 -6.63
N PHE A 194 10.11 24.09 -7.19
CA PHE A 194 10.44 24.81 -8.42
C PHE A 194 9.48 24.47 -9.58
N PHE A 195 9.34 23.18 -9.91
CA PHE A 195 8.54 22.76 -11.07
C PHE A 195 7.04 22.89 -10.84
N THR A 196 6.55 22.60 -9.63
CA THR A 196 5.13 22.78 -9.29
C THR A 196 4.73 24.25 -9.39
N THR A 197 5.54 25.16 -8.87
CA THR A 197 5.25 26.60 -8.94
C THR A 197 5.35 27.14 -10.37
N ALA A 198 6.34 26.69 -11.15
CA ALA A 198 6.42 27.01 -12.58
C ALA A 198 5.17 26.55 -13.36
N LEU A 199 4.70 25.33 -13.11
CA LEU A 199 3.49 24.78 -13.75
C LEU A 199 2.22 25.53 -13.36
N ILE A 200 2.04 25.86 -12.08
CA ILE A 200 0.89 26.64 -11.59
C ILE A 200 0.87 28.01 -12.26
N GLN A 201 2.02 28.67 -12.37
CA GLN A 201 2.09 29.98 -13.00
C GLN A 201 1.77 29.90 -14.49
N SER A 202 2.34 28.95 -15.22
CA SER A 202 2.06 28.75 -16.64
C SER A 202 0.59 28.44 -16.88
N PHE A 203 -0.01 27.55 -16.08
CA PHE A 203 -1.43 27.21 -16.18
C PHE A 203 -2.32 28.43 -15.90
N THR A 204 -2.03 29.18 -14.84
CA THR A 204 -2.80 30.39 -14.49
C THR A 204 -2.69 31.45 -15.58
N TYR A 205 -1.50 31.64 -16.15
CA TYR A 205 -1.29 32.54 -17.28
C TYR A 205 -2.10 32.11 -18.50
N SER A 206 -2.05 30.82 -18.87
CA SER A 206 -2.82 30.27 -20.01
C SER A 206 -4.33 30.42 -19.82
N VAL A 207 -4.84 30.13 -18.62
CA VAL A 207 -6.26 30.34 -18.30
C VAL A 207 -6.62 31.82 -18.39
N ALA A 208 -5.82 32.71 -17.81
CA ALA A 208 -6.06 34.15 -17.86
C ALA A 208 -6.02 34.70 -19.30
N GLN A 209 -5.14 34.16 -20.14
CA GLN A 209 -5.00 34.53 -21.55
C GLN A 209 -6.24 34.16 -22.39
N VAL A 210 -6.89 33.02 -22.12
CA VAL A 210 -8.09 32.61 -22.88
C VAL A 210 -9.40 33.17 -22.31
N THR A 211 -9.40 33.54 -21.03
CA THR A 211 -10.60 34.05 -20.33
C THR A 211 -10.69 35.57 -20.32
N THR A 212 -9.57 36.28 -20.49
CA THR A 212 -9.52 37.74 -20.41
C THR A 212 -8.84 38.35 -21.63
N ARG A 213 -9.11 39.63 -21.89
CA ARG A 213 -8.37 40.44 -22.88
C ARG A 213 -7.35 41.37 -22.23
N ALA A 214 -6.85 41.01 -21.05
CA ALA A 214 -5.91 41.84 -20.31
C ALA A 214 -4.54 41.89 -21.03
N PRO A 215 -3.79 43.00 -20.91
CA PRO A 215 -2.45 43.08 -21.47
C PRO A 215 -1.51 42.06 -20.80
N ARG A 216 -0.48 41.61 -21.52
CA ARG A 216 0.44 40.55 -21.07
C ARG A 216 1.05 40.82 -19.69
N SER A 217 1.35 42.08 -19.36
CA SER A 217 1.84 42.48 -18.02
C SER A 217 0.84 42.18 -16.91
N SER A 218 -0.45 42.43 -17.13
CA SER A 218 -1.52 42.11 -16.18
C SER A 218 -1.73 40.60 -16.04
N LEU A 219 -1.62 39.84 -17.14
CA LEU A 219 -1.69 38.38 -17.11
C LEU A 219 -0.53 37.78 -16.30
N LEU A 220 0.70 38.23 -16.55
CA LEU A 220 1.88 37.79 -15.81
C LEU A 220 1.80 38.16 -14.33
N LEU A 221 1.33 39.37 -14.02
CA LEU A 221 1.12 39.79 -12.64
C LEU A 221 0.08 38.90 -11.95
N SER A 222 -1.06 38.63 -12.60
CA SER A 222 -2.09 37.74 -12.02
C SER A 222 -1.57 36.33 -11.78
N ALA A 223 -0.79 35.77 -12.71
CA ALA A 223 -0.21 34.44 -12.58
C ALA A 223 0.85 34.39 -11.46
N SER A 224 1.66 35.45 -11.35
CA SER A 224 2.68 35.58 -10.30
C SER A 224 2.05 35.70 -8.91
N VAL A 225 1.00 36.53 -8.77
CA VAL A 225 0.26 36.71 -7.51
C VAL A 225 -0.43 35.42 -7.10
N ALA A 226 -1.10 34.72 -8.03
CA ALA A 226 -1.74 33.45 -7.75
C ALA A 226 -0.73 32.39 -7.27
N SER A 227 0.40 32.28 -7.95
CA SER A 227 1.45 31.31 -7.61
C SER A 227 2.10 31.64 -6.26
N ALA A 228 2.37 32.92 -5.98
CA ALA A 228 2.87 33.37 -4.69
C ALA A 228 1.88 33.14 -3.56
N ALA A 229 0.58 33.37 -3.78
CA ALA A 229 -0.46 33.11 -2.79
C ALA A 229 -0.56 31.62 -2.45
N VAL A 230 -0.41 30.73 -3.45
CA VAL A 230 -0.37 29.28 -3.23
C VAL A 230 0.88 28.88 -2.44
N GLY A 231 2.06 29.40 -2.80
CA GLY A 231 3.32 29.12 -2.08
C GLY A 231 3.29 29.60 -0.63
N ILE A 232 2.89 30.86 -0.39
CA ILE A 232 2.77 31.44 0.96
C ILE A 232 1.69 30.71 1.77
N GLY A 233 0.54 30.43 1.16
CA GLY A 233 -0.56 29.72 1.82
C GLY A 233 -0.16 28.32 2.28
N LYS A 234 0.63 27.62 1.45
CA LYS A 234 1.23 26.33 1.81
C LYS A 234 2.16 26.47 3.03
N GLU A 235 3.12 27.40 3.00
CA GLU A 235 4.07 27.58 4.10
C GLU A 235 3.41 28.06 5.40
N MET A 236 2.35 28.87 5.31
CA MET A 236 1.55 29.27 6.47
C MET A 236 0.76 28.09 7.07
N HIS A 237 0.23 27.21 6.22
CA HIS A 237 -0.41 25.97 6.66
C HIS A 237 0.60 25.03 7.31
N ASP A 238 1.79 24.90 6.74
CA ASP A 238 2.86 24.04 7.27
C ASP A 238 3.39 24.58 8.63
N ARG A 239 3.47 25.91 8.79
CA ARG A 239 3.76 26.55 10.09
C ARG A 239 2.69 26.28 11.14
N GLY A 240 1.40 26.33 10.76
CA GLY A 240 0.28 26.09 11.67
C GLY A 240 0.11 24.62 12.07
N SER A 241 0.43 23.70 11.18
CA SER A 241 0.24 22.25 11.37
C SER A 241 1.48 21.54 11.93
N TYR A 242 2.70 22.03 11.65
CA TYR A 242 3.95 21.32 11.96
C TYR A 242 5.04 22.21 12.61
N GLY A 243 4.76 23.50 12.84
CA GLY A 243 5.64 24.42 13.57
C GLY A 243 6.91 24.86 12.82
N LEU A 244 7.04 24.53 11.53
CA LEU A 244 8.23 24.84 10.72
C LEU A 244 7.80 25.61 9.47
N PHE A 245 8.26 26.85 9.34
CA PHE A 245 8.17 27.65 8.11
C PHE A 245 9.48 27.52 7.35
N SER A 246 9.44 27.14 6.08
CA SER A 246 10.65 26.91 5.28
C SER A 246 10.90 28.06 4.32
N VAL A 247 11.81 28.96 4.71
CA VAL A 247 12.29 30.04 3.83
C VAL A 247 12.91 29.47 2.54
N ARG A 248 13.42 28.24 2.59
CA ARG A 248 14.06 27.58 1.44
C ARG A 248 13.04 27.12 0.41
N ASP A 249 11.91 26.61 0.86
CA ASP A 249 10.82 26.22 -0.03
C ASP A 249 10.21 27.45 -0.71
N LEU A 250 9.97 28.52 0.05
CA LEU A 250 9.53 29.80 -0.50
C LEU A 250 10.51 30.38 -1.53
N ALA A 251 11.83 30.22 -1.30
CA ALA A 251 12.85 30.67 -2.24
C ALA A 251 12.83 29.87 -3.56
N TRP A 252 12.62 28.56 -3.50
CA TRP A 252 12.52 27.71 -4.69
C TRP A 252 11.20 27.90 -5.45
N ASP A 253 10.11 28.23 -4.74
CA ASP A 253 8.85 28.66 -5.36
C ASP A 253 9.05 30.00 -6.12
N ALA A 254 9.72 30.97 -5.50
CA ALA A 254 10.07 32.23 -6.17
C ALA A 254 10.96 32.03 -7.40
N ALA A 255 11.92 31.11 -7.33
CA ALA A 255 12.78 30.75 -8.47
C ALA A 255 11.98 30.11 -9.61
N GLY A 256 11.05 29.19 -9.30
CA GLY A 256 10.16 28.55 -10.28
C GLY A 256 9.23 29.56 -10.97
N ALA A 257 8.63 30.46 -10.18
CA ALA A 257 7.81 31.57 -10.68
C ALA A 257 8.60 32.51 -11.61
N GLY A 258 9.82 32.88 -11.21
CA GLY A 258 10.72 33.70 -12.03
C GLY A 258 11.06 33.03 -13.36
N ALA A 259 11.41 31.74 -13.34
CA ALA A 259 11.71 30.98 -14.56
C ALA A 259 10.49 30.91 -15.50
N ALA A 260 9.30 30.64 -14.97
CA ALA A 260 8.07 30.65 -15.75
C ALA A 260 7.78 32.02 -16.37
N SER A 261 7.96 33.12 -15.62
CA SER A 261 7.81 34.48 -16.13
C SER A 261 8.75 34.77 -17.30
N VAL A 262 10.02 34.38 -17.19
CA VAL A 262 11.00 34.55 -18.27
C VAL A 262 10.58 33.76 -19.51
N MET A 263 10.18 32.50 -19.35
CA MET A 263 9.71 31.68 -20.48
C MET A 263 8.49 32.29 -21.16
N LEU A 264 7.49 32.73 -20.38
CA LEU A 264 6.26 33.35 -20.88
C LEU A 264 6.50 34.71 -21.57
N LEU A 265 7.50 35.47 -21.13
CA LEU A 265 7.92 36.71 -21.79
C LEU A 265 8.59 36.46 -23.15
N HIS A 266 9.26 35.32 -23.32
CA HIS A 266 9.99 34.96 -24.54
C HIS A 266 9.17 34.11 -25.52
N THR A 267 8.03 33.56 -25.11
CA THR A 267 7.09 32.93 -26.02
C THR A 267 6.47 33.97 -26.95
N ARG A 268 6.86 33.92 -28.23
CA ARG A 268 6.21 34.70 -29.29
C ARG A 268 4.83 34.09 -29.56
N HIS A 269 3.78 34.75 -29.07
CA HIS A 269 2.43 34.61 -29.63
C HIS A 269 2.22 35.65 -30.71
#